data_AF-A0A6C0E657-F1
#
_entry.id   AF-A0A6C0E657-F1
#
_cell.length_a   1.000
_cell.length_b   1.000
_cell.length_c   1.000
_cell.angle_alpha   90.00
_cell.angle_beta   90.00
_cell.angle_gamma   90.00
#
_symmetry.space_group_name_H-M   'P 1'
#
loop_
_entity.id
_entity.type
_entity.pdbx_description
1 polymer ?
#
loop_
_entity_poly.entity_id
_entity_poly.type
_entity_poly.pdbx_seq_one_letter_code
_entity_poly.pdbx_strand_id
1 'polypeptide(L)'
;MLVYMFFVSVYYLDDSKTNEPGSDTSETSYRIKDGRSFKNRRLESFGKYIRPVIMPHKSICRPVKTSLDHKHKTYYGEDYGMLGEIYALYDVNTLKKFNLDIDDDYIERVCYYGKTEILEYLKKTHKLTSCPNDALSSASKMGHINVLNWWINSGIPLIYDKYAINEACIYGEIDVIKWWINSGLKLIYSESALSYASTHGHTNILDLFKNSGLPLTYSSYALDHAFSVDVLTWWKNSGLKLNYTERALYYASSSGNVDVLKWWFDSGLPLKYPTHEMDTSYYNADDTKDLALGICVMNMASLMGHIDVLNFWLDISIKKNIPLKYSKLAIDSFCGKNKINVLVWWKNSGLRLKYSEDAIDEASREGILEILRWWFSSGLPLKYSEKALIYASRQGQIDVLHLWSDSGLPLVYYEKTILNDLINCESHAPDFASVLDWWFNKSGLHWRDILNEIDLDVIVKGLCKTNVVRDLSNSYGHITKDPLRDTNVLNFWKNTGLKLKYTSFCYDCASENGRVDVLEWLKNEFGFKSKYTDKTINLASQNKHINVLEWWKNSGLPLKYSDKAFNVATSKGNVDVLEWWVKSGLKLKYSDKALQYARRNKLERVFKWFEKNKDIFGLK
;
A
#
# COMPACT_ATOMS: atom_id res chain seq x y z
N MET A 1 18.41 14.33 40.64
CA MET A 1 19.12 13.38 39.76
C MET A 1 18.18 13.05 38.59
N LEU A 2 18.35 13.73 37.45
CA LEU A 2 17.56 13.46 36.24
C LEU A 2 18.08 12.16 35.64
N VAL A 3 17.25 11.11 35.64
CA VAL A 3 17.56 9.85 34.96
C VAL A 3 17.24 10.06 33.48
N TYR A 4 18.25 10.05 32.63
CA TYR A 4 18.07 10.13 31.17
C TYR A 4 17.97 8.71 30.59
N MET A 5 17.07 8.50 29.63
CA MET A 5 16.99 7.24 28.87
C MET A 5 17.68 7.43 27.52
N PHE A 6 18.59 6.51 27.16
CA PHE A 6 19.23 6.46 25.84
C PHE A 6 18.36 5.63 24.89
N PHE A 7 18.07 6.18 23.71
CA PHE A 7 17.37 5.53 22.60
C PHE A 7 18.31 5.48 21.39
N VAL A 8 18.04 4.59 20.43
CA VAL A 8 18.72 4.59 19.13
C VAL A 8 17.66 4.61 18.03
N SER A 9 17.72 5.60 17.15
CA SER A 9 16.91 5.67 15.92
C SER A 9 17.73 5.14 14.75
N VAL A 10 17.09 4.44 13.81
CA VAL A 10 17.70 3.92 12.58
C VAL A 10 17.04 4.61 11.38
N TYR A 11 17.80 5.04 10.37
CA TYR A 11 17.26 5.79 9.23
C TYR A 11 18.02 5.56 7.92
N TYR A 12 17.33 5.85 6.82
CA TYR A 12 17.86 5.84 5.46
C TYR A 12 18.20 7.26 5.03
N LEU A 13 19.42 7.47 4.54
CA LEU A 13 19.76 8.63 3.72
C LEU A 13 19.81 8.13 2.27
N ASP A 14 18.99 8.74 1.41
CA ASP A 14 18.99 8.47 -0.02
C ASP A 14 20.20 9.17 -0.66
N ASP A 15 21.27 8.39 -0.88
CA ASP A 15 22.52 8.91 -1.46
C ASP A 15 22.39 9.22 -2.97
N SER A 16 21.24 8.94 -3.61
CA SER A 16 21.03 9.11 -5.06
C SER A 16 20.48 10.48 -5.48
N LYS A 17 20.08 11.33 -4.51
CA LYS A 17 19.53 12.67 -4.76
C LYS A 17 20.39 13.76 -4.12
N THR A 18 21.62 13.91 -4.57
CA THR A 18 22.51 14.95 -4.03
C THR A 18 22.22 16.37 -4.55
N ASN A 19 21.12 16.63 -5.28
CA ASN A 19 20.87 17.94 -5.90
C ASN A 19 19.40 18.44 -5.97
N GLU A 20 18.43 17.86 -5.26
CA GLU A 20 17.08 18.45 -5.17
C GLU A 20 16.64 18.69 -3.73
N PRO A 21 16.13 19.90 -3.38
CA PRO A 21 15.63 20.18 -2.04
C PRO A 21 14.24 19.54 -1.85
N GLY A 22 14.12 18.60 -0.91
CA GLY A 22 12.83 18.06 -0.47
C GLY A 22 12.64 16.54 -0.51
N SER A 23 13.70 15.72 -0.43
CA SER A 23 13.54 14.27 -0.36
C SER A 23 12.97 13.82 1.00
N ASP A 24 11.79 13.20 0.97
CA ASP A 24 11.15 12.59 2.13
C ASP A 24 12.05 11.51 2.75
N THR A 25 12.42 11.68 4.02
CA THR A 25 13.14 10.68 4.83
C THR A 25 12.13 9.94 5.71
N SER A 26 12.14 8.61 5.68
CA SER A 26 11.30 7.79 6.56
C SER A 26 12.06 7.45 7.84
N GLU A 27 11.51 7.86 8.99
CA GLU A 27 12.10 7.66 10.31
C GLU A 27 11.37 6.54 11.07
N THR A 28 12.11 5.55 11.58
CA THR A 28 11.58 4.57 12.55
C THR A 28 12.41 4.61 13.83
N SER A 29 11.78 4.98 14.95
CA SER A 29 12.41 5.10 16.26
C SER A 29 12.03 3.93 17.19
N TYR A 30 13.01 3.34 17.87
CA TYR A 30 12.81 2.19 18.77
C TYR A 30 13.13 2.56 20.23
N ARG A 31 12.33 2.05 21.18
CA ARG A 31 12.47 2.31 22.62
C ARG A 31 13.39 1.29 23.29
N ILE A 32 14.50 1.76 23.87
CA ILE A 32 15.34 0.96 24.77
C ILE A 32 14.76 1.12 26.18
N LYS A 33 14.08 0.10 26.70
CA LYS A 33 13.75 0.04 28.12
C LYS A 33 14.83 -0.77 28.83
N ASP A 34 15.47 -0.09 29.78
CA ASP A 34 16.40 -0.62 30.78
C ASP A 34 17.76 -1.04 30.23
N GLY A 35 18.82 -0.42 30.77
CA GLY A 35 20.20 -0.43 30.27
C GLY A 35 20.95 -1.77 30.29
N ARG A 36 20.28 -2.90 30.06
CA ARG A 36 20.87 -4.20 29.71
C ARG A 36 19.86 -4.98 28.86
N SER A 37 19.87 -4.75 27.54
CA SER A 37 19.71 -5.75 26.48
C SER A 37 19.08 -5.15 25.22
N PHE A 38 19.70 -5.42 24.07
CA PHE A 38 19.07 -5.34 22.75
C PHE A 38 18.17 -6.57 22.49
N LYS A 39 17.61 -7.18 23.56
CA LYS A 39 16.78 -8.38 23.42
C LYS A 39 15.34 -8.00 23.11
N ASN A 40 14.95 -8.27 21.87
CA ASN A 40 13.59 -8.43 21.36
C ASN A 40 12.76 -7.15 21.20
N ARG A 41 12.83 -6.55 20.02
CA ARG A 41 11.97 -6.90 18.87
C ARG A 41 12.71 -6.50 17.61
N ARG A 42 12.57 -7.34 16.58
CA ARG A 42 13.13 -7.17 15.24
C ARG A 42 13.26 -5.70 14.87
N LEU A 43 14.47 -5.33 14.49
CA LEU A 43 14.78 -4.12 13.75
C LEU A 43 14.15 -4.26 12.35
N GLU A 44 12.82 -4.23 12.28
CA GLU A 44 12.01 -4.51 11.08
C GLU A 44 12.18 -3.44 9.96
N SER A 45 13.18 -2.57 10.06
CA SER A 45 13.53 -1.56 9.06
C SER A 45 14.97 -1.05 9.25
N PHE A 46 15.98 -1.88 8.99
CA PHE A 46 17.38 -1.49 9.17
C PHE A 46 17.86 -0.45 8.12
N GLY A 47 17.78 0.82 8.49
CA GLY A 47 18.44 1.94 7.80
C GLY A 47 19.97 1.87 7.80
N LYS A 48 20.61 2.77 7.07
CA LYS A 48 22.09 2.81 6.88
C LYS A 48 22.85 3.35 8.09
N TYR A 49 22.17 4.09 8.97
CA TYR A 49 22.78 4.82 10.06
C TYR A 49 22.00 4.67 11.35
N ILE A 50 22.68 4.84 12.47
CA ILE A 50 22.10 4.93 13.81
C ILE A 50 22.42 6.25 14.47
N ARG A 51 21.48 6.79 15.23
CA ARG A 51 21.65 8.02 16.00
C ARG A 51 21.13 7.83 17.42
N PRO A 52 21.95 8.08 18.45
CA PRO A 52 21.48 8.02 19.82
C PRO A 52 20.58 9.23 20.12
N VAL A 53 19.48 9.00 20.82
CA VAL A 53 18.51 10.02 21.23
C VAL A 53 18.37 9.95 22.75
N ILE A 54 18.61 11.07 23.44
CA ILE A 54 18.53 11.16 24.90
C ILE A 54 17.21 11.83 25.26
N MET A 55 16.24 11.09 25.81
CA MET A 55 14.97 11.69 26.24
C MET A 55 14.92 11.89 27.77
N PRO A 56 14.31 12.97 28.27
CA PRO A 56 14.07 13.17 29.68
C PRO A 56 13.00 12.19 30.19
N HIS A 57 13.25 11.57 31.34
CA HIS A 57 12.34 10.59 31.91
C HIS A 57 11.11 11.26 32.53
N LYS A 58 10.07 11.48 31.71
CA LYS A 58 8.64 11.46 32.04
C LYS A 58 7.82 11.84 30.81
N SER A 59 6.68 11.15 30.66
CA SER A 59 5.60 11.44 29.71
C SER A 59 5.74 10.84 28.30
N ILE A 60 4.58 10.53 27.76
CA ILE A 60 4.34 9.71 26.57
C ILE A 60 4.61 10.58 25.33
N CYS A 61 5.65 10.27 24.55
CA CYS A 61 5.88 10.93 23.25
C CYS A 61 5.57 9.96 22.11
N ARG A 62 4.69 10.41 21.20
CA ARG A 62 4.35 9.73 19.94
C ARG A 62 5.48 9.96 18.91
N PRO A 63 5.63 9.11 17.88
CA PRO A 63 6.63 9.32 16.83
C PRO A 63 6.28 10.61 16.05
N VAL A 64 7.25 11.51 15.88
CA VAL A 64 7.13 12.74 15.09
C VAL A 64 7.96 12.56 13.82
N LYS A 65 7.39 12.91 12.65
CA LYS A 65 8.13 13.02 11.38
C LYS A 65 9.07 14.22 11.47
N THR A 66 10.37 14.03 11.28
CA THR A 66 11.32 15.14 11.08
C THR A 66 11.87 15.13 9.65
N SER A 67 11.96 16.30 9.00
CA SER A 67 12.65 16.48 7.71
C SER A 67 14.04 17.07 7.94
N LEU A 68 15.04 16.63 7.19
CA LEU A 68 16.44 17.08 7.29
C LEU A 68 16.84 17.86 6.03
N ASP A 69 17.45 19.04 6.22
CA ASP A 69 18.09 19.84 5.15
C ASP A 69 19.63 19.64 5.18
N HIS A 70 20.26 19.73 3.99
CA HIS A 70 21.61 19.28 3.63
C HIS A 70 22.80 20.08 4.19
N LYS A 71 22.64 20.75 5.33
CA LYS A 71 23.76 21.42 5.99
C LYS A 71 23.82 20.92 7.41
N HIS A 72 24.86 20.12 7.70
CA HIS A 72 25.26 19.57 9.00
C HIS A 72 25.21 20.57 10.17
N LYS A 73 24.01 21.01 10.55
CA LYS A 73 23.72 21.90 11.65
C LYS A 73 22.61 21.28 12.48
N THR A 74 22.98 21.04 13.72
CA THR A 74 22.13 20.65 14.83
C THR A 74 20.89 21.54 14.89
N TYR A 75 19.69 20.95 14.86
CA TYR A 75 18.47 21.64 15.27
C TYR A 75 17.69 20.82 16.28
N TYR A 76 17.25 21.54 17.31
CA TYR A 76 16.35 21.12 18.37
C TYR A 76 14.94 21.04 17.77
N GLY A 77 14.34 19.85 17.75
CA GLY A 77 12.88 19.73 17.63
C GLY A 77 12.29 19.98 19.01
N GLU A 78 11.39 20.96 19.11
CA GLU A 78 10.57 21.23 20.28
C GLU A 78 9.68 20.01 20.58
N ASP A 79 10.23 19.08 21.37
CA ASP A 79 9.68 18.59 22.64
C ASP A 79 10.37 17.26 23.01
N TYR A 80 11.43 17.40 23.82
CA TYR A 80 12.01 16.40 24.73
C TYR A 80 12.89 15.26 24.16
N GLY A 81 13.94 15.60 23.40
CA GLY A 81 15.11 14.71 23.26
C GLY A 81 16.37 15.38 22.70
N MET A 82 17.55 15.19 23.33
CA MET A 82 18.84 15.58 22.72
C MET A 82 19.27 14.52 21.71
N LEU A 83 19.46 14.92 20.46
CA LEU A 83 19.95 14.04 19.40
C LEU A 83 21.48 14.05 19.36
N GLY A 84 22.11 12.87 19.52
CA GLY A 84 23.55 12.71 19.41
C GLY A 84 24.06 12.65 17.97
N GLU A 85 25.33 12.29 17.80
CA GLU A 85 25.98 12.14 16.49
C GLU A 85 25.43 10.94 15.70
N ILE A 86 25.62 10.99 14.38
CA ILE A 86 25.24 9.96 13.42
C ILE A 86 26.38 8.94 13.30
N TYR A 87 26.06 7.65 13.38
CA TYR A 87 27.03 6.56 13.21
C TYR A 87 26.57 5.63 12.08
N ALA A 88 27.49 5.24 11.19
CA ALA A 88 27.20 4.25 10.16
C ALA A 88 26.93 2.88 10.81
N LEU A 89 25.82 2.23 10.45
CA LEU A 89 25.41 0.96 11.04
C LEU A 89 26.35 -0.20 10.63
N TYR A 90 26.88 -0.14 9.40
CA TYR A 90 27.82 -1.11 8.86
C TYR A 90 29.27 -0.60 8.99
N ASP A 91 29.64 -0.21 10.21
CA ASP A 91 31.00 0.11 10.64
C ASP A 91 31.33 -0.68 11.93
N VAL A 92 32.51 -1.29 11.94
CA VAL A 92 33.05 -2.04 13.09
C VAL A 92 33.15 -1.15 14.34
N ASN A 93 33.49 0.14 14.19
CA ASN A 93 33.61 1.05 15.34
C ASN A 93 32.25 1.31 16.00
N THR A 94 31.21 1.42 15.19
CA THR A 94 29.83 1.52 15.68
C THR A 94 29.43 0.27 16.46
N LEU A 95 29.74 -0.92 15.94
CA LEU A 95 29.46 -2.18 16.65
C LEU A 95 30.16 -2.28 18.00
N LYS A 96 31.43 -1.86 18.06
CA LYS A 96 32.19 -1.81 19.32
C LYS A 96 31.59 -0.82 20.32
N LYS A 97 31.15 0.34 19.84
CA LYS A 97 30.61 1.42 20.67
C LYS A 97 29.27 1.07 21.33
N PHE A 98 28.37 0.43 20.57
CA PHE A 98 27.00 0.19 21.02
C PHE A 98 26.70 -1.25 21.45
N ASN A 99 27.65 -2.18 21.26
CA ASN A 99 27.52 -3.60 21.57
C ASN A 99 26.18 -4.19 21.10
N LEU A 100 25.89 -4.00 19.81
CA LEU A 100 24.62 -4.44 19.22
C LEU A 100 24.50 -5.98 19.26
N ASP A 101 23.26 -6.45 19.45
CA ASP A 101 22.89 -7.84 19.21
C ASP A 101 22.79 -8.05 17.69
N ILE A 102 23.30 -9.18 17.21
CA ILE A 102 23.49 -9.46 15.78
C ILE A 102 22.60 -10.65 15.41
N ASP A 103 21.75 -10.47 14.41
CA ASP A 103 20.91 -11.50 13.81
C ASP A 103 21.35 -11.83 12.37
N ASP A 104 20.73 -12.85 11.80
CA ASP A 104 21.02 -13.32 10.44
C ASP A 104 20.76 -12.21 9.40
N ASP A 105 19.66 -11.46 9.55
CA ASP A 105 19.30 -10.29 8.75
C ASP A 105 20.40 -9.21 8.69
N TYR A 106 21.07 -8.95 9.81
CA TYR A 106 22.20 -8.01 9.85
C TYR A 106 23.40 -8.58 9.08
N ILE A 107 23.71 -9.87 9.27
CA ILE A 107 24.83 -10.54 8.60
C ILE A 107 24.60 -10.60 7.09
N GLU A 108 23.37 -10.86 6.63
CA GLU A 108 22.99 -10.82 5.22
C GLU A 108 23.24 -9.43 4.62
N ARG A 109 22.87 -8.35 5.33
CA ARG A 109 23.15 -6.97 4.89
C ARG A 109 24.64 -6.63 4.92
N VAL A 110 25.39 -7.14 5.88
CA VAL A 110 26.87 -7.03 5.88
C VAL A 110 27.45 -7.69 4.63
N CYS A 111 26.90 -8.83 4.20
CA CYS A 111 27.28 -9.49 2.95
C CYS A 111 26.85 -8.67 1.73
N TYR A 112 25.63 -8.13 1.73
CA TYR A 112 25.09 -7.24 0.70
C TYR A 112 25.93 -5.97 0.50
N TYR A 113 26.47 -5.38 1.57
CA TYR A 113 27.32 -4.18 1.52
C TYR A 113 28.82 -4.47 1.39
N GLY A 114 29.22 -5.75 1.28
CA GLY A 114 30.61 -6.13 1.02
C GLY A 114 31.55 -5.97 2.23
N LYS A 115 31.03 -5.94 3.46
CA LYS A 115 31.78 -5.54 4.67
C LYS A 115 32.49 -6.72 5.37
N THR A 116 33.53 -7.26 4.74
CA THR A 116 34.33 -8.37 5.29
C THR A 116 34.96 -8.08 6.66
N GLU A 117 35.33 -6.81 6.93
CA GLU A 117 35.87 -6.38 8.22
C GLU A 117 34.92 -6.63 9.39
N ILE A 118 33.62 -6.48 9.15
CA ILE A 118 32.57 -6.75 10.13
C ILE A 118 32.43 -8.26 10.34
N LEU A 119 32.42 -9.06 9.27
CA LEU A 119 32.39 -10.52 9.38
C LEU A 119 33.58 -11.04 10.21
N GLU A 120 34.77 -10.50 9.97
CA GLU A 120 35.98 -10.83 10.73
C GLU A 120 35.85 -10.44 12.21
N TYR A 121 35.32 -9.25 12.51
CA TYR A 121 35.06 -8.82 13.88
C TYR A 121 34.02 -9.70 14.59
N LEU A 122 32.93 -10.06 13.91
CA LEU A 122 31.88 -10.91 14.46
C LEU A 122 32.38 -12.34 14.72
N LYS A 123 33.23 -12.87 13.83
CA LYS A 123 33.91 -14.17 14.02
C LYS A 123 34.83 -14.14 15.24
N LYS A 124 35.69 -13.12 15.37
CA LYS A 124 36.62 -12.96 16.52
C LYS A 124 35.91 -12.81 17.86
N THR A 125 34.73 -12.20 17.86
CA THR A 125 33.92 -12.01 19.07
C THR A 125 32.98 -13.18 19.36
N HIS A 126 33.04 -14.26 18.59
CA HIS A 126 32.14 -15.41 18.66
C HIS A 126 30.66 -15.05 18.53
N LYS A 127 30.35 -13.91 17.90
CA LYS A 127 28.99 -13.47 17.57
C LYS A 127 28.47 -14.04 16.25
N LEU A 128 29.35 -14.61 15.43
CA LEU A 128 29.01 -15.29 14.19
C LEU A 128 29.16 -16.81 14.35
N THR A 129 28.04 -17.51 14.50
CA THR A 129 28.01 -18.96 14.79
C THR A 129 27.69 -19.83 13.57
N SER A 130 27.01 -19.27 12.57
CA SER A 130 26.55 -19.99 11.38
C SER A 130 26.48 -19.05 10.16
N CYS A 131 26.45 -19.64 8.98
CA CYS A 131 26.17 -18.92 7.73
C CYS A 131 24.65 -18.73 7.58
N PRO A 132 24.14 -17.48 7.46
CA PRO A 132 22.75 -17.25 7.08
C PRO A 132 22.44 -17.80 5.69
N ASN A 133 21.17 -18.13 5.43
CA ASN A 133 20.72 -18.71 4.15
C ASN A 133 21.01 -17.76 2.97
N ASP A 134 20.77 -16.46 3.14
CA ASP A 134 20.89 -15.48 2.06
C ASP A 134 22.21 -14.70 2.06
N ALA A 135 23.19 -15.11 2.88
CA ALA A 135 24.48 -14.44 2.95
C ALA A 135 25.25 -14.52 1.62
N LEU A 136 25.32 -15.72 1.02
CA LEU A 136 26.04 -15.93 -0.23
C LEU A 136 25.25 -15.43 -1.44
N SER A 137 23.90 -15.47 -1.40
CA SER A 137 23.06 -14.87 -2.44
C SER A 137 23.15 -13.34 -2.43
N SER A 138 23.14 -12.71 -1.25
CA SER A 138 23.34 -11.26 -1.09
C SER A 138 24.72 -10.79 -1.59
N ALA A 139 25.78 -11.54 -1.28
CA ALA A 139 27.12 -11.24 -1.79
C ALA A 139 27.20 -11.44 -3.31
N SER A 140 26.58 -12.49 -3.84
CA SER A 140 26.59 -12.79 -5.27
C SER A 140 25.80 -11.77 -6.08
N LYS A 141 24.67 -11.31 -5.55
CA LYS A 141 23.82 -10.24 -6.09
C LYS A 141 24.56 -8.92 -6.31
N MET A 142 25.44 -8.56 -5.38
CA MET A 142 26.15 -7.27 -5.36
C MET A 142 27.59 -7.35 -5.87
N GLY A 143 27.99 -8.47 -6.48
CA GLY A 143 29.33 -8.60 -7.07
C GLY A 143 30.46 -8.77 -6.03
N HIS A 144 30.16 -9.09 -4.77
CA HIS A 144 31.12 -9.04 -3.66
C HIS A 144 31.94 -10.32 -3.51
N ILE A 145 32.87 -10.55 -4.44
CA ILE A 145 33.80 -11.69 -4.45
C ILE A 145 34.66 -11.75 -3.17
N ASN A 146 35.02 -10.60 -2.60
CA ASN A 146 35.74 -10.53 -1.32
C ASN A 146 34.97 -11.18 -0.17
N VAL A 147 33.64 -11.03 -0.11
CA VAL A 147 32.77 -11.67 0.88
C VAL A 147 32.66 -13.17 0.62
N LEU A 148 32.50 -13.58 -0.63
CA LEU A 148 32.48 -15.00 -1.01
C LEU A 148 33.80 -15.71 -0.64
N ASN A 149 34.94 -15.07 -0.92
CA ASN A 149 36.26 -15.51 -0.49
C ASN A 149 36.39 -15.56 1.04
N TRP A 150 35.81 -14.60 1.77
CA TRP A 150 35.82 -14.63 3.22
C TRP A 150 35.04 -15.84 3.75
N TRP A 151 33.84 -16.09 3.23
CA TRP A 151 32.99 -17.21 3.65
C TRP A 151 33.65 -18.56 3.40
N ILE A 152 34.17 -18.80 2.19
CA ILE A 152 34.80 -20.09 1.86
C ILE A 152 36.05 -20.37 2.71
N ASN A 153 36.79 -19.32 3.11
CA ASN A 153 37.98 -19.43 3.96
C ASN A 153 37.67 -19.32 5.46
N SER A 154 36.43 -19.05 5.84
CA SER A 154 36.06 -18.80 7.24
C SER A 154 36.15 -20.07 8.11
N GLY A 155 36.03 -21.24 7.51
CA GLY A 155 35.85 -22.51 8.22
C GLY A 155 34.44 -22.72 8.79
N ILE A 156 33.51 -21.79 8.54
CA ILE A 156 32.10 -21.92 8.88
C ILE A 156 31.41 -22.73 7.77
N PRO A 157 30.62 -23.77 8.10
CA PRO A 157 29.85 -24.51 7.11
C PRO A 157 28.95 -23.58 6.27
N LEU A 158 29.08 -23.65 4.95
CA LEU A 158 28.34 -22.81 4.01
C LEU A 158 26.93 -23.33 3.82
N ILE A 159 25.96 -22.41 3.81
CA ILE A 159 24.58 -22.68 3.43
C ILE A 159 24.27 -21.79 2.23
N TYR A 160 23.86 -22.41 1.12
CA TYR A 160 23.49 -21.71 -0.11
C TYR A 160 22.61 -22.61 -0.98
N ASP A 161 21.83 -21.99 -1.86
CA ASP A 161 20.95 -22.65 -2.80
C ASP A 161 21.03 -22.00 -4.19
N LYS A 162 20.00 -22.24 -5.03
CA LYS A 162 19.92 -21.71 -6.40
C LYS A 162 19.97 -20.19 -6.49
N TYR A 163 19.58 -19.45 -5.44
CA TYR A 163 19.54 -17.99 -5.47
C TYR A 163 20.94 -17.37 -5.55
N ALA A 164 21.97 -18.07 -5.08
CA ALA A 164 23.35 -17.59 -5.17
C ALA A 164 23.81 -17.34 -6.62
N ILE A 165 23.50 -18.26 -7.53
CA ILE A 165 23.84 -18.11 -8.96
C ILE A 165 22.74 -17.35 -9.70
N ASN A 166 21.45 -17.61 -9.40
CA ASN A 166 20.35 -16.95 -10.08
C ASN A 166 20.36 -15.42 -9.90
N GLU A 167 20.62 -14.90 -8.69
CA GLU A 167 20.72 -13.46 -8.46
C GLU A 167 21.92 -12.85 -9.21
N ALA A 168 23.07 -13.53 -9.23
CA ALA A 168 24.21 -13.07 -10.03
C ALA A 168 23.84 -12.97 -11.53
N CYS A 169 23.02 -13.88 -12.05
CA CYS A 169 22.49 -13.81 -13.42
C CYS A 169 21.49 -12.67 -13.63
N ILE A 170 20.70 -12.28 -12.62
CA ILE A 170 19.79 -11.12 -12.69
C ILE A 170 20.61 -9.83 -12.78
N TYR A 171 21.60 -9.67 -11.91
CA TYR A 171 22.35 -8.43 -11.76
C TYR A 171 23.55 -8.28 -12.70
N GLY A 172 23.87 -9.31 -13.50
CA GLY A 172 24.92 -9.22 -14.50
C GLY A 172 26.33 -9.50 -13.97
N GLU A 173 26.44 -10.14 -12.81
CA GLU A 173 27.68 -10.33 -12.07
C GLU A 173 28.53 -11.49 -12.63
N ILE A 174 29.10 -11.27 -13.82
CA ILE A 174 29.84 -12.31 -14.56
C ILE A 174 31.04 -12.85 -13.78
N ASP A 175 31.77 -12.00 -13.04
CA ASP A 175 32.96 -12.43 -12.31
C ASP A 175 32.61 -13.24 -11.06
N VAL A 176 31.44 -12.99 -10.46
CA VAL A 176 30.88 -13.84 -9.41
C VAL A 176 30.53 -15.22 -9.97
N ILE A 177 29.94 -15.31 -11.17
CA ILE A 177 29.62 -16.61 -11.78
C ILE A 177 30.90 -17.38 -12.10
N LYS A 178 31.93 -16.72 -12.63
CA LYS A 178 33.26 -17.33 -12.80
C LYS A 178 33.86 -17.77 -11.47
N TRP A 179 33.68 -16.99 -10.40
CA TRP A 179 34.10 -17.38 -9.07
C TRP A 179 33.40 -18.66 -8.60
N TRP A 180 32.07 -18.75 -8.75
CA TRP A 180 31.31 -19.95 -8.43
C TRP A 180 31.83 -21.17 -9.19
N ILE A 181 32.04 -21.04 -10.51
CA ILE A 181 32.58 -22.11 -11.37
C ILE A 181 33.95 -22.60 -10.88
N ASN A 182 34.82 -21.68 -10.44
CA ASN A 182 36.18 -22.00 -10.00
C ASN A 182 36.32 -22.31 -8.50
N SER A 183 35.26 -22.12 -7.71
CA SER A 183 35.30 -22.24 -6.25
C SER A 183 35.47 -23.68 -5.74
N GLY A 184 35.20 -24.68 -6.59
CA GLY A 184 35.11 -26.09 -6.19
C GLY A 184 33.82 -26.44 -5.43
N LEU A 185 32.92 -25.46 -5.21
CA LEU A 185 31.61 -25.69 -4.61
C LEU A 185 30.66 -26.34 -5.62
N LYS A 186 29.69 -27.12 -5.13
CA LYS A 186 28.63 -27.67 -5.98
C LYS A 186 27.82 -26.51 -6.55
N LEU A 187 27.74 -26.42 -7.88
CA LEU A 187 26.93 -25.42 -8.56
C LEU A 187 25.44 -25.80 -8.47
N ILE A 188 24.64 -24.89 -7.90
CA ILE A 188 23.19 -25.04 -7.77
C ILE A 188 22.54 -23.85 -8.47
N TYR A 189 21.81 -24.11 -9.54
CA TYR A 189 21.03 -23.11 -10.28
C TYR A 189 19.81 -23.78 -10.91
N SER A 190 18.81 -22.98 -11.31
CA SER A 190 17.60 -23.46 -11.98
C SER A 190 17.52 -22.97 -13.42
N GLU A 191 16.49 -23.40 -14.16
CA GLU A 191 16.18 -22.87 -15.50
C GLU A 191 16.01 -21.34 -15.52
N SER A 192 15.72 -20.76 -14.35
CA SER A 192 15.62 -19.32 -14.13
C SER A 192 16.93 -18.57 -14.40
N ALA A 193 18.11 -19.20 -14.27
CA ALA A 193 19.39 -18.54 -14.47
C ALA A 193 19.54 -17.93 -15.88
N LEU A 194 19.30 -18.74 -16.92
CA LEU A 194 19.36 -18.27 -18.31
C LEU A 194 18.18 -17.35 -18.66
N SER A 195 17.00 -17.59 -18.06
CA SER A 195 15.85 -16.69 -18.18
C SER A 195 16.14 -15.29 -17.63
N TYR A 196 16.78 -15.20 -16.47
CA TYR A 196 17.14 -13.93 -15.84
C TYR A 196 18.22 -13.19 -16.62
N ALA A 197 19.27 -13.89 -17.05
CA ALA A 197 20.30 -13.31 -17.92
C ALA A 197 19.67 -12.77 -19.22
N SER A 198 18.72 -13.51 -19.82
CA SER A 198 18.01 -13.07 -21.02
C SER A 198 17.11 -11.86 -20.77
N THR A 199 16.40 -11.84 -19.64
CA THR A 199 15.47 -10.74 -19.30
C THR A 199 16.22 -9.43 -19.06
N HIS A 200 17.42 -9.50 -18.49
CA HIS A 200 18.21 -8.32 -18.09
C HIS A 200 19.30 -7.95 -19.10
N GLY A 201 19.37 -8.61 -20.26
CA GLY A 201 20.28 -8.20 -21.34
C GLY A 201 21.70 -8.77 -21.27
N HIS A 202 21.98 -9.74 -20.40
CA HIS A 202 23.34 -10.20 -20.08
C HIS A 202 23.83 -11.30 -21.03
N THR A 203 24.11 -10.94 -22.28
CA THR A 203 24.62 -11.88 -23.31
C THR A 203 25.96 -12.51 -22.96
N ASN A 204 26.82 -11.78 -22.25
CA ASN A 204 28.10 -12.25 -21.72
C ASN A 204 27.94 -13.44 -20.74
N ILE A 205 26.88 -13.44 -19.91
CA ILE A 205 26.54 -14.54 -19.02
C ILE A 205 26.01 -15.72 -19.83
N LEU A 206 25.16 -15.47 -20.83
CA LEU A 206 24.67 -16.52 -21.73
C LEU A 206 25.84 -17.23 -22.44
N ASP A 207 26.82 -16.46 -22.93
CA ASP A 207 28.06 -17.00 -23.50
C ASP A 207 28.88 -17.82 -22.50
N LEU A 208 29.01 -17.33 -21.26
CA LEU A 208 29.73 -18.05 -20.20
C LEU A 208 29.09 -19.42 -19.94
N PHE A 209 27.77 -19.47 -19.74
CA PHE A 209 27.05 -20.74 -19.54
C PHE A 209 27.22 -21.66 -20.74
N LYS A 210 27.05 -21.15 -21.97
CA LYS A 210 27.20 -21.95 -23.19
C LYS A 210 28.59 -22.57 -23.33
N ASN A 211 29.65 -21.84 -22.98
CA ASN A 211 31.03 -22.29 -23.14
C ASN A 211 31.58 -23.07 -21.93
N SER A 212 30.90 -23.02 -20.78
CA SER A 212 31.34 -23.67 -19.55
C SER A 212 31.15 -25.19 -19.50
N GLY A 213 30.38 -25.77 -20.44
CA GLY A 213 29.97 -27.18 -20.39
C GLY A 213 28.92 -27.48 -19.31
N LEU A 214 28.39 -26.46 -18.62
CA LEU A 214 27.32 -26.60 -17.64
C LEU A 214 25.99 -26.97 -18.31
N PRO A 215 25.12 -27.75 -17.65
CA PRO A 215 23.77 -28.02 -18.14
C PRO A 215 22.99 -26.75 -18.45
N LEU A 216 22.64 -26.55 -19.73
CA LEU A 216 21.81 -25.43 -20.18
C LEU A 216 20.33 -25.78 -19.98
N THR A 217 19.72 -25.23 -18.94
CA THR A 217 18.29 -25.40 -18.66
C THR A 217 17.58 -24.06 -18.84
N TYR A 218 16.51 -24.04 -19.63
CA TYR A 218 15.72 -22.84 -19.90
C TYR A 218 14.33 -23.22 -20.42
N SER A 219 13.35 -22.35 -20.18
CA SER A 219 11.97 -22.48 -20.67
C SER A 219 11.64 -21.40 -21.69
N SER A 220 10.38 -21.35 -22.17
CA SER A 220 9.95 -20.28 -23.08
C SER A 220 10.10 -18.89 -22.47
N TYR A 221 10.14 -18.81 -21.13
CA TYR A 221 10.30 -17.57 -20.39
C TYR A 221 11.53 -16.77 -20.82
N ALA A 222 12.63 -17.43 -21.17
CA ALA A 222 13.87 -16.76 -21.56
C ALA A 222 13.72 -15.89 -22.83
N LEU A 223 13.00 -16.38 -23.84
CA LEU A 223 12.72 -15.64 -25.07
C LEU A 223 11.46 -14.78 -24.95
N ASP A 224 10.45 -15.22 -24.19
CA ASP A 224 9.23 -14.45 -23.94
C ASP A 224 9.52 -13.12 -23.22
N HIS A 225 10.54 -13.08 -22.36
CA HIS A 225 10.97 -11.87 -21.62
C HIS A 225 12.29 -11.29 -22.14
N ALA A 226 12.76 -11.69 -23.33
CA ALA A 226 13.96 -11.11 -23.92
C ALA A 226 13.67 -9.71 -24.47
N PHE A 227 13.91 -8.69 -23.65
CA PHE A 227 13.68 -7.27 -23.98
C PHE A 227 14.86 -6.59 -24.69
N SER A 228 15.85 -7.36 -25.14
CA SER A 228 17.01 -6.84 -25.86
C SER A 228 17.17 -7.53 -27.21
N VAL A 229 17.40 -6.72 -28.25
CA VAL A 229 17.74 -7.19 -29.60
C VAL A 229 19.02 -8.04 -29.57
N ASP A 230 19.98 -7.69 -28.72
CA ASP A 230 21.24 -8.43 -28.60
C ASP A 230 21.01 -9.82 -28.02
N VAL A 231 20.16 -9.93 -26.99
CA VAL A 231 19.79 -11.23 -26.40
C VAL A 231 19.03 -12.09 -27.41
N LEU A 232 18.07 -11.52 -28.13
CA LEU A 232 17.31 -12.24 -29.15
C LEU A 232 18.23 -12.73 -30.29
N THR A 233 19.14 -11.86 -30.73
CA THR A 233 20.16 -12.19 -31.73
C THR A 233 21.10 -13.28 -31.22
N TRP A 234 21.51 -13.20 -29.96
CA TRP A 234 22.31 -14.23 -29.31
C TRP A 234 21.59 -15.58 -29.32
N TRP A 235 20.33 -15.63 -28.87
CA TRP A 235 19.54 -16.85 -28.87
C TRP A 235 19.42 -17.44 -30.28
N LYS A 236 19.10 -16.62 -31.29
CA LYS A 236 19.01 -17.03 -32.70
C LYS A 236 20.32 -17.64 -33.22
N ASN A 237 21.46 -17.06 -32.84
CA ASN A 237 22.78 -17.49 -33.28
C ASN A 237 23.41 -18.57 -32.36
N SER A 238 22.79 -18.87 -31.23
CA SER A 238 23.35 -19.77 -30.22
C SER A 238 23.41 -21.23 -30.68
N GLY A 239 22.54 -21.63 -31.63
CA GLY A 239 22.31 -23.02 -32.00
C GLY A 239 21.44 -23.79 -31.00
N LEU A 240 20.97 -23.12 -29.93
CA LEU A 240 20.03 -23.68 -28.96
C LEU A 240 18.62 -23.71 -29.54
N LYS A 241 17.80 -24.65 -29.06
CA LYS A 241 16.38 -24.72 -29.45
C LYS A 241 15.66 -23.46 -29.01
N LEU A 242 15.10 -22.71 -29.97
CA LEU A 242 14.31 -21.53 -29.68
C LEU A 242 12.92 -21.93 -29.14
N ASN A 243 12.66 -21.62 -27.87
CA ASN A 243 11.37 -21.85 -27.23
C ASN A 243 10.75 -20.52 -26.84
N TYR A 244 9.60 -20.17 -27.42
CA TYR A 244 8.87 -18.93 -27.15
C TYR A 244 7.38 -19.12 -27.45
N THR A 245 6.53 -18.29 -26.89
CA THR A 245 5.07 -18.30 -27.02
C THR A 245 4.59 -16.96 -27.58
N GLU A 246 3.27 -16.80 -27.69
CA GLU A 246 2.63 -15.51 -28.01
C GLU A 246 2.95 -14.40 -26.99
N ARG A 247 3.48 -14.76 -25.81
CA ARG A 247 3.89 -13.81 -24.78
C ARG A 247 5.07 -12.93 -25.22
N ALA A 248 5.96 -13.39 -26.10
CA ALA A 248 7.10 -12.60 -26.56
C ALA A 248 6.67 -11.27 -27.22
N LEU A 249 5.72 -11.32 -28.14
CA LEU A 249 5.20 -10.12 -28.82
C LEU A 249 4.33 -9.27 -27.88
N TYR A 250 3.61 -9.93 -26.96
CA TYR A 250 2.80 -9.27 -25.95
C TYR A 250 3.66 -8.42 -25.01
N TYR A 251 4.70 -8.98 -24.38
CA TYR A 251 5.53 -8.24 -23.44
C TYR A 251 6.38 -7.19 -24.14
N ALA A 252 6.85 -7.44 -25.37
CA ALA A 252 7.50 -6.40 -26.18
C ALA A 252 6.55 -5.21 -26.46
N SER A 253 5.27 -5.47 -26.73
CA SER A 253 4.26 -4.42 -26.92
C SER A 253 3.93 -3.69 -25.62
N SER A 254 3.84 -4.42 -24.50
CA SER A 254 3.54 -3.86 -23.18
C SER A 254 4.69 -3.04 -22.61
N SER A 255 5.93 -3.28 -23.02
CA SER A 255 7.11 -2.54 -22.56
C SER A 255 7.46 -1.35 -23.44
N GLY A 256 6.77 -1.15 -24.56
CA GLY A 256 7.08 -0.07 -25.50
C GLY A 256 8.28 -0.36 -26.40
N ASN A 257 8.79 -1.60 -26.43
CA ASN A 257 10.05 -1.91 -27.10
C ASN A 257 9.86 -2.22 -28.60
N VAL A 258 9.78 -1.16 -29.40
CA VAL A 258 9.58 -1.24 -30.85
C VAL A 258 10.74 -1.95 -31.56
N ASP A 259 11.98 -1.84 -31.07
CA ASP A 259 13.12 -2.47 -31.73
C ASP A 259 13.14 -3.99 -31.54
N VAL A 260 12.70 -4.50 -30.39
CA VAL A 260 12.43 -5.93 -30.20
C VAL A 260 11.32 -6.40 -31.12
N LEU A 261 10.24 -5.62 -31.28
CA LEU A 261 9.17 -5.96 -32.21
C LEU A 261 9.69 -6.03 -33.65
N LYS A 262 10.43 -5.02 -34.12
CA LYS A 262 11.08 -5.05 -35.46
C LYS A 262 11.95 -6.29 -35.61
N TRP A 263 12.78 -6.61 -34.61
CA TRP A 263 13.63 -7.79 -34.65
C TRP A 263 12.82 -9.07 -34.83
N TRP A 264 11.72 -9.25 -34.09
CA TRP A 264 10.86 -10.43 -34.27
C TRP A 264 10.33 -10.55 -35.69
N PHE A 265 9.89 -9.44 -36.29
CA PHE A 265 9.37 -9.40 -37.67
C PHE A 265 10.46 -9.66 -38.73
N ASP A 266 11.67 -9.15 -38.52
CA ASP A 266 12.79 -9.29 -39.44
C ASP A 266 13.56 -10.62 -39.23
N SER A 267 13.34 -11.30 -38.10
CA SER A 267 14.06 -12.53 -37.74
C SER A 267 13.78 -13.69 -38.68
N GLY A 268 12.63 -13.70 -39.37
CA GLY A 268 12.12 -14.85 -40.12
C GLY A 268 11.60 -15.99 -39.24
N LEU A 269 11.56 -15.82 -37.92
CA LEU A 269 10.97 -16.80 -37.01
C LEU A 269 9.44 -16.79 -37.12
N PRO A 270 8.77 -17.93 -36.89
CA PRO A 270 7.31 -17.98 -36.84
C PRO A 270 6.76 -16.99 -35.82
N LEU A 271 5.99 -16.00 -36.30
CA LEU A 271 5.33 -15.03 -35.44
C LEU A 271 4.15 -15.72 -34.74
N LYS A 272 4.24 -15.85 -33.42
CA LYS A 272 3.16 -16.38 -32.57
C LYS A 272 2.36 -15.21 -32.06
N TYR A 273 1.18 -15.00 -32.63
CA TYR A 273 0.23 -13.99 -32.15
C TYR A 273 -1.00 -14.67 -31.56
N PRO A 274 -1.66 -14.06 -30.58
CA PRO A 274 -2.89 -14.59 -30.01
C PRO A 274 -3.99 -14.63 -31.08
N THR A 275 -4.45 -15.82 -31.46
CA THR A 275 -5.38 -15.99 -32.58
C THR A 275 -6.86 -15.94 -32.18
N HIS A 276 -7.20 -16.03 -30.89
CA HIS A 276 -8.58 -16.12 -30.41
C HIS A 276 -9.06 -14.86 -29.68
N GLU A 277 -10.28 -14.40 -29.98
CA GLU A 277 -11.07 -13.60 -29.03
C GLU A 277 -11.47 -14.57 -27.90
N MET A 278 -10.86 -14.44 -26.72
CA MET A 278 -11.18 -15.32 -25.60
C MET A 278 -12.44 -14.81 -24.89
N ASP A 279 -13.46 -15.66 -24.86
CA ASP A 279 -14.60 -15.52 -23.97
C ASP A 279 -14.11 -15.56 -22.52
N THR A 280 -14.45 -14.52 -21.75
CA THR A 280 -13.96 -14.25 -20.39
C THR A 280 -14.56 -15.20 -19.33
N SER A 281 -15.20 -16.28 -19.74
CA SER A 281 -15.97 -17.18 -18.88
C SER A 281 -15.19 -18.37 -18.29
N TYR A 282 -13.91 -18.57 -18.66
CA TYR A 282 -13.21 -19.85 -18.43
C TYR A 282 -12.11 -19.88 -17.35
N TYR A 283 -11.82 -18.78 -16.64
CA TYR A 283 -10.75 -18.78 -15.61
C TYR A 283 -11.23 -18.24 -14.26
N ASN A 284 -11.13 -19.09 -13.23
CA ASN A 284 -11.48 -18.77 -11.84
C ASN A 284 -10.50 -17.76 -11.23
N ALA A 285 -11.05 -16.92 -10.35
CA ALA A 285 -10.55 -15.60 -9.96
C ALA A 285 -9.30 -15.53 -9.06
N ASP A 286 -8.59 -16.63 -8.79
CA ASP A 286 -7.53 -16.64 -7.76
C ASP A 286 -6.09 -16.72 -8.28
N ASP A 287 -5.83 -16.96 -9.57
CA ASP A 287 -4.45 -16.99 -10.13
C ASP A 287 -4.25 -16.15 -11.42
N THR A 288 -5.22 -15.34 -11.82
CA THR A 288 -5.23 -14.75 -13.19
C THR A 288 -5.72 -13.31 -13.28
N LYS A 289 -5.38 -12.43 -12.33
CA LYS A 289 -5.58 -10.98 -12.58
C LYS A 289 -4.74 -10.48 -13.77
N ASP A 290 -3.60 -11.13 -14.04
CA ASP A 290 -2.75 -10.82 -15.20
C ASP A 290 -3.20 -11.51 -16.51
N LEU A 291 -4.17 -12.43 -16.46
CA LEU A 291 -4.65 -13.16 -17.64
C LEU A 291 -6.12 -12.89 -17.98
N ALA A 292 -6.83 -12.12 -17.15
CA ALA A 292 -8.21 -11.69 -17.39
C ALA A 292 -8.35 -10.55 -18.43
N LEU A 293 -7.23 -9.98 -18.89
CA LEU A 293 -7.19 -9.02 -20.01
C LEU A 293 -6.89 -9.76 -21.31
N GLY A 294 -7.95 -10.03 -22.08
CA GLY A 294 -7.90 -10.65 -23.41
C GLY A 294 -6.73 -10.16 -24.27
N ILE A 295 -5.84 -11.12 -24.53
CA ILE A 295 -4.49 -11.09 -25.12
C ILE A 295 -4.40 -10.29 -26.43
N CYS A 296 -4.48 -8.96 -26.38
CA CYS A 296 -4.42 -8.10 -27.56
C CYS A 296 -3.33 -7.03 -27.42
N VAL A 297 -2.34 -7.07 -28.31
CA VAL A 297 -1.20 -6.13 -28.34
C VAL A 297 -1.63 -4.67 -28.45
N MET A 298 -2.73 -4.40 -29.17
CA MET A 298 -3.29 -3.05 -29.31
C MET A 298 -3.93 -2.54 -28.01
N ASN A 299 -4.63 -3.41 -27.27
CA ASN A 299 -5.21 -3.07 -25.97
C ASN A 299 -4.09 -2.70 -24.98
N MET A 300 -3.01 -3.49 -24.93
CA MET A 300 -1.89 -3.24 -24.02
C MET A 300 -1.09 -1.99 -24.39
N ALA A 301 -0.77 -1.79 -25.67
CA ALA A 301 -0.10 -0.58 -26.12
C ALA A 301 -0.91 0.68 -25.77
N SER A 302 -2.24 0.61 -25.87
CA SER A 302 -3.14 1.70 -25.44
C SER A 302 -3.15 1.88 -23.91
N LEU A 303 -3.26 0.77 -23.16
CA LEU A 303 -3.24 0.75 -21.69
C LEU A 303 -1.92 1.26 -21.10
N MET A 304 -0.79 1.09 -21.80
CA MET A 304 0.51 1.61 -21.36
C MET A 304 0.84 2.98 -21.95
N GLY A 305 0.17 3.37 -23.04
CA GLY A 305 0.38 4.67 -23.69
C GLY A 305 1.51 4.71 -24.71
N HIS A 306 1.86 3.55 -25.28
CA HIS A 306 2.94 3.39 -26.26
C HIS A 306 2.43 3.63 -27.69
N ILE A 307 2.45 4.89 -28.12
CA ILE A 307 1.97 5.33 -29.45
C ILE A 307 2.88 4.83 -30.57
N ASP A 308 4.17 4.75 -30.32
CA ASP A 308 5.18 4.15 -31.17
C ASP A 308 4.87 2.67 -31.46
N VAL A 309 4.47 1.90 -30.45
CA VAL A 309 4.01 0.52 -30.62
C VAL A 309 2.69 0.46 -31.41
N LEU A 310 1.73 1.36 -31.15
CA LEU A 310 0.49 1.44 -31.94
C LEU A 310 0.77 1.74 -33.42
N ASN A 311 1.66 2.68 -33.71
CA ASN A 311 2.13 3.00 -35.06
C ASN A 311 2.79 1.78 -35.72
N PHE A 312 3.68 1.08 -35.00
CA PHE A 312 4.34 -0.11 -35.50
C PHE A 312 3.34 -1.19 -35.92
N TRP A 313 2.37 -1.51 -35.06
CA TRP A 313 1.36 -2.53 -35.37
C TRP A 313 0.44 -2.13 -36.52
N LEU A 314 0.08 -0.84 -36.63
CA LEU A 314 -0.69 -0.32 -37.77
C LEU A 314 0.09 -0.44 -39.09
N ASP A 315 1.35 -0.06 -39.11
CA ASP A 315 2.22 -0.17 -40.28
C ASP A 315 2.41 -1.63 -40.73
N ILE A 316 2.69 -2.52 -39.78
CA ILE A 316 2.80 -3.96 -40.05
C ILE A 316 1.50 -4.55 -40.57
N SER A 317 0.36 -4.18 -39.98
CA SER A 317 -0.97 -4.64 -40.41
C SER A 317 -1.20 -4.31 -41.88
N ILE A 318 -0.86 -3.09 -42.29
CA ILE A 318 -0.98 -2.64 -43.68
C ILE A 318 0.01 -3.39 -44.58
N LYS A 319 1.29 -3.43 -44.20
CA LYS A 319 2.37 -4.05 -45.01
C LYS A 319 2.20 -5.55 -45.22
N LYS A 320 1.72 -6.27 -44.20
CA LYS A 320 1.57 -7.73 -44.22
C LYS A 320 0.13 -8.19 -44.45
N ASN A 321 -0.81 -7.25 -44.61
CA ASN A 321 -2.25 -7.51 -44.71
C ASN A 321 -2.77 -8.38 -43.54
N ILE A 322 -2.31 -8.09 -42.32
CA ILE A 322 -2.71 -8.80 -41.10
C ILE A 322 -3.78 -7.96 -40.40
N PRO A 323 -5.00 -8.45 -40.16
CA PRO A 323 -6.04 -7.68 -39.49
C PRO A 323 -5.70 -7.44 -38.02
N LEU A 324 -5.74 -6.17 -37.58
CA LEU A 324 -5.58 -5.82 -36.18
C LEU A 324 -6.82 -6.22 -35.37
N LYS A 325 -6.60 -6.99 -34.32
CA LYS A 325 -7.62 -7.28 -33.30
C LYS A 325 -7.47 -6.31 -32.14
N TYR A 326 -8.59 -5.83 -31.61
CA TYR A 326 -8.69 -4.98 -30.42
C TYR A 326 -10.15 -4.94 -29.94
N SER A 327 -10.34 -4.66 -28.66
CA SER A 327 -11.66 -4.57 -28.02
C SER A 327 -11.94 -3.16 -27.51
N LYS A 328 -13.09 -2.99 -26.87
CA LYS A 328 -13.44 -1.71 -26.21
C LYS A 328 -12.41 -1.28 -25.17
N LEU A 329 -11.68 -2.23 -24.58
CA LEU A 329 -10.64 -1.98 -23.59
C LEU A 329 -9.47 -1.12 -24.11
N ALA A 330 -9.19 -1.13 -25.42
CA ALA A 330 -8.16 -0.27 -26.00
C ALA A 330 -8.49 1.22 -25.86
N ILE A 331 -9.79 1.53 -25.81
CA ILE A 331 -10.27 2.86 -25.48
C ILE A 331 -10.62 2.81 -23.99
N ASP A 332 -11.76 2.26 -23.57
CA ASP A 332 -12.30 2.27 -22.19
C ASP A 332 -11.32 2.16 -20.98
N SER A 333 -10.19 1.44 -21.07
CA SER A 333 -9.26 1.24 -19.94
C SER A 333 -8.34 2.45 -19.74
N PHE A 334 -8.73 3.43 -18.92
CA PHE A 334 -7.99 4.69 -18.78
C PHE A 334 -7.61 5.05 -17.34
N CYS A 335 -6.32 4.89 -17.00
CA CYS A 335 -5.68 5.54 -15.85
C CYS A 335 -4.28 6.06 -16.27
N GLY A 336 -4.08 7.37 -16.50
CA GLY A 336 -2.73 7.96 -16.68
C GLY A 336 -2.61 9.24 -17.54
N LYS A 337 -1.46 9.94 -17.46
CA LYS A 337 -1.18 11.24 -18.11
C LYS A 337 -0.93 11.19 -19.63
N ASN A 338 -0.39 10.09 -20.17
CA ASN A 338 -0.12 9.95 -21.63
C ASN A 338 -1.36 9.53 -22.46
N LYS A 339 -2.57 9.62 -21.90
CA LYS A 339 -3.78 9.00 -22.46
C LYS A 339 -4.52 9.83 -23.49
N ILE A 340 -4.43 11.17 -23.43
CA ILE A 340 -5.00 12.03 -24.49
C ILE A 340 -4.36 11.72 -25.83
N ASN A 341 -3.04 11.54 -25.87
CA ASN A 341 -2.33 11.27 -27.12
C ASN A 341 -2.75 9.90 -27.72
N VAL A 342 -3.07 8.90 -26.88
CA VAL A 342 -3.63 7.61 -27.33
C VAL A 342 -5.05 7.79 -27.90
N LEU A 343 -5.90 8.59 -27.25
CA LEU A 343 -7.24 8.92 -27.75
C LEU A 343 -7.20 9.65 -29.09
N VAL A 344 -6.30 10.64 -29.21
CA VAL A 344 -6.01 11.35 -30.47
C VAL A 344 -5.51 10.37 -31.52
N TRP A 345 -4.61 9.46 -31.16
CA TRP A 345 -4.12 8.42 -32.07
C TRP A 345 -5.25 7.54 -32.57
N TRP A 346 -6.09 6.99 -31.68
CA TRP A 346 -7.23 6.15 -32.08
C TRP A 346 -8.17 6.90 -33.03
N LYS A 347 -8.51 8.15 -32.71
CA LYS A 347 -9.36 9.01 -33.56
C LYS A 347 -8.77 9.21 -34.96
N ASN A 348 -7.44 9.32 -35.07
CA ASN A 348 -6.75 9.58 -36.33
C ASN A 348 -6.25 8.30 -37.05
N SER A 349 -6.33 7.14 -36.41
CA SER A 349 -5.77 5.87 -36.92
C SER A 349 -6.47 5.31 -38.15
N GLY A 350 -7.71 5.76 -38.43
CA GLY A 350 -8.59 5.17 -39.44
C GLY A 350 -9.19 3.81 -39.02
N LEU A 351 -8.85 3.29 -37.83
CA LEU A 351 -9.45 2.08 -37.28
C LEU A 351 -10.86 2.35 -36.75
N ARG A 352 -11.72 1.32 -36.79
CA ARG A 352 -13.07 1.41 -36.21
C ARG A 352 -13.00 1.62 -34.70
N LEU A 353 -13.45 2.77 -34.23
CA LEU A 353 -13.50 3.07 -32.80
C LEU A 353 -14.49 2.14 -32.07
N LYS A 354 -13.99 1.41 -31.06
CA LYS A 354 -14.78 0.55 -30.16
C LYS A 354 -14.66 1.10 -28.75
N TYR A 355 -15.74 1.63 -28.20
CA TYR A 355 -15.79 2.16 -26.84
C TYR A 355 -17.21 2.12 -26.28
N SER A 356 -17.32 2.09 -24.95
CA SER A 356 -18.58 2.05 -24.20
C SER A 356 -18.68 3.19 -23.20
N GLU A 357 -19.75 3.19 -22.40
CA GLU A 357 -19.99 4.17 -21.33
C GLU A 357 -18.83 4.20 -20.31
N ASP A 358 -18.14 3.06 -20.13
CA ASP A 358 -16.98 2.90 -19.25
C ASP A 358 -15.89 3.96 -19.52
N ALA A 359 -15.71 4.40 -20.77
CA ALA A 359 -14.68 5.39 -21.15
C ALA A 359 -14.87 6.77 -20.49
N ILE A 360 -16.11 7.18 -20.25
CA ILE A 360 -16.46 8.47 -19.65
C ILE A 360 -16.80 8.28 -18.16
N ASP A 361 -17.50 7.20 -17.81
CA ASP A 361 -17.89 6.89 -16.43
C ASP A 361 -16.66 6.70 -15.53
N GLU A 362 -15.64 5.99 -16.03
CA GLU A 362 -14.42 5.74 -15.27
C GLU A 362 -13.52 6.97 -15.17
N ALA A 363 -13.42 7.76 -16.25
CA ALA A 363 -12.72 9.04 -16.22
C ALA A 363 -13.36 10.01 -15.19
N SER A 364 -14.68 9.94 -15.03
CA SER A 364 -15.42 10.70 -14.01
C SER A 364 -15.14 10.19 -12.60
N ARG A 365 -15.02 8.87 -12.41
CA ARG A 365 -14.62 8.24 -11.14
C ARG A 365 -13.23 8.71 -10.68
N GLU A 366 -12.27 8.66 -11.60
CA GLU A 366 -10.85 8.97 -11.34
C GLU A 366 -10.55 10.48 -11.31
N GLY A 367 -11.50 11.34 -11.69
CA GLY A 367 -11.28 12.79 -11.65
C GLY A 367 -10.46 13.34 -12.82
N ILE A 368 -10.36 12.61 -13.94
CA ILE A 368 -9.44 12.97 -15.04
C ILE A 368 -10.08 13.99 -15.98
N LEU A 369 -10.07 15.26 -15.55
CA LEU A 369 -10.68 16.39 -16.27
C LEU A 369 -10.22 16.52 -17.73
N GLU A 370 -8.93 16.26 -18.00
CA GLU A 370 -8.37 16.39 -19.34
C GLU A 370 -8.99 15.40 -20.33
N ILE A 371 -9.21 14.15 -19.89
CA ILE A 371 -9.86 13.11 -20.71
C ILE A 371 -11.33 13.46 -20.97
N LEU A 372 -12.03 13.94 -19.95
CA LEU A 372 -13.44 14.36 -20.08
C LEU A 372 -13.59 15.55 -21.04
N ARG A 373 -12.74 16.57 -20.91
CA ARG A 373 -12.70 17.71 -21.84
C ARG A 373 -12.37 17.27 -23.27
N TRP A 374 -11.45 16.31 -23.42
CA TRP A 374 -11.17 15.73 -24.73
C TRP A 374 -12.41 15.05 -25.32
N TRP A 375 -13.12 14.21 -24.54
CA TRP A 375 -14.36 13.59 -25.01
C TRP A 375 -15.38 14.63 -25.47
N PHE A 376 -15.63 15.66 -24.66
CA PHE A 376 -16.59 16.72 -24.96
C PHE A 376 -16.24 17.53 -26.23
N SER A 377 -14.95 17.68 -26.54
CA SER A 377 -14.47 18.39 -27.73
C SER A 377 -14.14 17.48 -28.93
N SER A 378 -14.16 16.15 -28.73
CA SER A 378 -13.73 15.20 -29.74
C SER A 378 -14.64 15.14 -30.97
N GLY A 379 -15.90 15.54 -30.85
CA GLY A 379 -16.94 15.34 -31.86
C GLY A 379 -17.37 13.87 -32.02
N LEU A 380 -16.88 12.97 -31.18
CA LEU A 380 -17.32 11.57 -31.13
C LEU A 380 -18.65 11.47 -30.35
N PRO A 381 -19.50 10.48 -30.67
CA PRO A 381 -20.69 10.19 -29.85
C PRO A 381 -20.32 9.98 -28.38
N LEU A 382 -20.85 10.83 -27.51
CA LEU A 382 -20.64 10.71 -26.07
C LEU A 382 -21.48 9.54 -25.54
N LYS A 383 -20.81 8.56 -24.91
CA LYS A 383 -21.45 7.44 -24.23
C LYS A 383 -21.12 7.53 -22.76
N TYR A 384 -22.12 7.77 -21.93
CA TYR A 384 -21.99 7.86 -20.48
C TYR A 384 -23.31 7.42 -19.85
N SER A 385 -23.23 6.89 -18.63
CA SER A 385 -24.38 6.45 -17.86
C SER A 385 -24.57 7.32 -16.61
N GLU A 386 -25.59 7.01 -15.82
CA GLU A 386 -25.75 7.57 -14.48
C GLU A 386 -24.53 7.39 -13.57
N LYS A 387 -23.68 6.39 -13.88
CA LYS A 387 -22.47 6.11 -13.11
C LYS A 387 -21.45 7.23 -13.18
N ALA A 388 -21.36 8.01 -14.27
CA ALA A 388 -20.40 9.12 -14.35
C ALA A 388 -20.54 10.09 -13.16
N LEU A 389 -21.75 10.58 -12.91
CA LEU A 389 -22.04 11.50 -11.83
C LEU A 389 -22.03 10.81 -10.45
N ILE A 390 -22.54 9.58 -10.36
CA ILE A 390 -22.54 8.80 -9.11
C ILE A 390 -21.11 8.54 -8.64
N TYR A 391 -20.24 8.09 -9.55
CA TYR A 391 -18.84 7.80 -9.24
C TYR A 391 -18.05 9.06 -8.90
N ALA A 392 -18.23 10.15 -9.67
CA ALA A 392 -17.62 11.44 -9.34
C ALA A 392 -18.03 11.90 -7.93
N SER A 393 -19.30 11.76 -7.57
CA SER A 393 -19.83 12.14 -6.24
C SER A 393 -19.26 11.27 -5.11
N ARG A 394 -19.19 9.95 -5.31
CA ARG A 394 -18.61 9.00 -4.34
C ARG A 394 -17.12 9.20 -4.12
N GLN A 395 -16.39 9.66 -5.13
CA GLN A 395 -14.96 9.94 -5.02
C GLN A 395 -14.66 11.39 -4.63
N GLY A 396 -15.65 12.28 -4.65
CA GLY A 396 -15.46 13.69 -4.28
C GLY A 396 -14.88 14.56 -5.38
N GLN A 397 -15.06 14.17 -6.64
CA GLN A 397 -14.50 14.86 -7.80
C GLN A 397 -15.36 16.10 -8.13
N ILE A 398 -15.26 17.15 -7.32
CA ILE A 398 -16.06 18.39 -7.47
C ILE A 398 -15.83 19.06 -8.81
N ASP A 399 -14.59 19.09 -9.28
CA ASP A 399 -14.26 19.69 -10.58
C ASP A 399 -14.90 18.91 -11.74
N VAL A 400 -15.06 17.59 -11.60
CA VAL A 400 -15.79 16.76 -12.58
C VAL A 400 -17.28 17.13 -12.57
N LEU A 401 -17.88 17.30 -11.38
CA LEU A 401 -19.27 17.73 -11.27
C LEU A 401 -19.49 19.11 -11.90
N HIS A 402 -18.60 20.07 -11.62
CA HIS A 402 -18.60 21.37 -12.31
C HIS A 402 -18.47 21.23 -13.82
N LEU A 403 -17.53 20.41 -14.29
CA LEU A 403 -17.34 20.15 -15.71
C LEU A 403 -18.62 19.60 -16.37
N TRP A 404 -19.34 18.69 -15.72
CA TRP A 404 -20.62 18.18 -16.21
C TRP A 404 -21.70 19.26 -16.27
N SER A 405 -21.87 20.05 -15.21
CA SER A 405 -22.84 21.17 -15.19
C SER A 405 -22.52 22.21 -16.27
N ASP A 406 -21.26 22.57 -16.41
CA ASP A 406 -20.81 23.61 -17.34
C ASP A 406 -20.81 23.13 -18.80
N SER A 407 -20.87 21.82 -19.05
CA SER A 407 -20.85 21.24 -20.39
C SER A 407 -22.13 21.50 -21.21
N GLY A 408 -23.25 21.83 -20.53
CA GLY A 408 -24.57 21.91 -21.15
C GLY A 408 -25.17 20.55 -21.56
N LEU A 409 -24.49 19.44 -21.25
CA LEU A 409 -25.03 18.08 -21.43
C LEU A 409 -26.07 17.77 -20.35
N PRO A 410 -27.08 16.94 -20.66
CA PRO A 410 -28.05 16.52 -19.66
C PRO A 410 -27.35 15.73 -18.54
N LEU A 411 -27.61 16.13 -17.30
CA LEU A 411 -27.18 15.37 -16.13
C LEU A 411 -27.99 14.06 -16.08
N VAL A 412 -27.35 12.93 -16.38
CA VAL A 412 -27.97 11.59 -16.29
C VAL A 412 -27.70 11.03 -14.90
N TYR A 413 -28.76 10.81 -14.11
CA TYR A 413 -28.67 10.25 -12.76
C TYR A 413 -29.99 9.57 -12.38
N TYR A 414 -29.93 8.62 -11.43
CA TYR A 414 -31.12 8.08 -10.78
C TYR A 414 -31.28 8.72 -9.41
N GLU A 415 -32.29 9.59 -9.28
CA GLU A 415 -32.55 10.44 -8.12
C GLU A 415 -32.50 9.68 -6.79
N LYS A 416 -33.16 8.53 -6.71
CA LYS A 416 -33.16 7.70 -5.49
C LYS A 416 -31.79 7.10 -5.17
N THR A 417 -30.98 6.76 -6.17
CA THR A 417 -29.62 6.23 -5.93
C THR A 417 -28.71 7.35 -5.47
N ILE A 418 -28.69 8.50 -6.15
CA ILE A 418 -27.83 9.61 -5.72
C ILE A 418 -28.24 10.10 -4.33
N LEU A 419 -29.55 10.21 -4.05
CA LEU A 419 -30.03 10.60 -2.73
C LEU A 419 -29.63 9.58 -1.66
N ASN A 420 -29.75 8.28 -1.93
CA ASN A 420 -29.29 7.25 -1.01
C ASN A 420 -27.79 7.34 -0.76
N ASP A 421 -26.97 7.53 -1.79
CA ASP A 421 -25.51 7.66 -1.67
C ASP A 421 -25.12 8.90 -0.86
N LEU A 422 -25.83 10.01 -1.09
CA LEU A 422 -25.64 11.27 -0.39
C LEU A 422 -26.03 11.15 1.10
N ILE A 423 -27.16 10.52 1.42
CA ILE A 423 -27.66 10.32 2.78
C ILE A 423 -26.82 9.28 3.54
N ASN A 424 -26.48 8.15 2.90
CA ASN A 424 -25.66 7.10 3.51
C ASN A 424 -24.19 7.50 3.66
N CYS A 425 -23.80 8.68 3.16
CA CYS A 425 -22.42 9.17 3.18
C CYS A 425 -21.45 8.13 2.61
N GLU A 426 -21.82 7.48 1.50
CA GLU A 426 -20.98 6.44 0.86
C GLU A 426 -19.68 7.01 0.28
N SER A 427 -19.60 8.33 0.16
CA SER A 427 -18.43 9.00 -0.38
C SER A 427 -17.20 8.87 0.52
N HIS A 428 -16.07 8.59 -0.11
CA HIS A 428 -14.77 8.55 0.53
C HIS A 428 -14.02 9.89 0.40
N ALA A 429 -14.67 10.89 -0.20
CA ALA A 429 -14.14 12.22 -0.42
C ALA A 429 -13.71 12.92 0.88
N PRO A 430 -12.48 13.44 0.99
CA PRO A 430 -12.06 14.25 2.14
C PRO A 430 -13.01 15.43 2.42
N ASP A 431 -13.60 16.02 1.39
CA ASP A 431 -14.60 17.09 1.50
C ASP A 431 -15.95 16.67 0.89
N PHE A 432 -16.65 15.77 1.58
CA PHE A 432 -17.99 15.35 1.16
C PHE A 432 -19.04 16.46 1.31
N ALA A 433 -18.81 17.43 2.20
CA ALA A 433 -19.72 18.57 2.36
C ALA A 433 -19.81 19.40 1.08
N SER A 434 -18.69 19.57 0.36
CA SER A 434 -18.69 20.21 -0.97
C SER A 434 -19.49 19.43 -2.01
N VAL A 435 -19.52 18.09 -1.95
CA VAL A 435 -20.34 17.27 -2.85
C VAL A 435 -21.83 17.51 -2.58
N LEU A 436 -22.20 17.54 -1.30
CA LEU A 436 -23.55 17.85 -0.88
C LEU A 436 -23.97 19.27 -1.29
N ASP A 437 -23.11 20.26 -1.04
CA ASP A 437 -23.34 21.65 -1.47
C ASP A 437 -23.56 21.74 -2.98
N TRP A 438 -22.72 21.06 -3.76
CA TRP A 438 -22.87 21.03 -5.20
C TRP A 438 -24.23 20.46 -5.61
N TRP A 439 -24.62 19.29 -5.10
CA TRP A 439 -25.89 18.66 -5.47
C TRP A 439 -27.13 19.45 -5.05
N PHE A 440 -27.11 20.09 -3.89
CA PHE A 440 -28.30 20.79 -3.36
C PHE A 440 -28.39 22.26 -3.77
N ASN A 441 -27.26 22.91 -4.06
CA ASN A 441 -27.23 24.34 -4.33
C ASN A 441 -26.74 24.69 -5.74
N LYS A 442 -25.96 23.83 -6.40
CA LYS A 442 -25.33 24.15 -7.71
C LYS A 442 -25.81 23.29 -8.88
N SER A 443 -26.33 22.10 -8.63
CA SER A 443 -26.82 21.18 -9.68
C SER A 443 -27.98 21.74 -10.52
N GLY A 444 -28.62 22.82 -10.04
CA GLY A 444 -29.83 23.39 -10.63
C GLY A 444 -31.10 22.61 -10.27
N LEU A 445 -31.00 21.66 -9.33
CA LEU A 445 -32.07 20.74 -9.04
C LEU A 445 -32.68 21.00 -7.66
N HIS A 446 -34.02 20.93 -7.56
CA HIS A 446 -34.76 21.40 -6.39
C HIS A 446 -34.96 20.30 -5.33
N TRP A 447 -33.88 19.86 -4.68
CA TRP A 447 -33.93 18.70 -3.76
C TRP A 447 -34.81 18.97 -2.54
N ARG A 448 -35.00 20.26 -2.23
CA ARG A 448 -35.89 20.73 -1.16
C ARG A 448 -37.37 20.47 -1.45
N ASP A 449 -37.76 20.32 -2.71
CA ASP A 449 -39.15 20.01 -3.08
C ASP A 449 -39.45 18.51 -2.95
N ILE A 450 -38.41 17.68 -3.03
CA ILE A 450 -38.46 16.23 -2.93
C ILE A 450 -38.36 15.78 -1.46
N LEU A 451 -37.53 16.47 -0.67
CA LEU A 451 -37.21 16.11 0.70
C LEU A 451 -37.94 17.02 1.69
N ASN A 452 -38.86 16.46 2.48
CA ASN A 452 -39.54 17.19 3.56
C ASN A 452 -38.85 17.01 4.92
N GLU A 453 -38.08 15.93 5.09
CA GLU A 453 -37.41 15.57 6.32
C GLU A 453 -36.18 14.70 6.05
N ILE A 454 -35.23 14.72 6.99
CA ILE A 454 -33.97 13.97 6.91
C ILE A 454 -33.82 13.10 8.15
N ASP A 455 -33.52 11.81 7.94
CA ASP A 455 -33.22 10.87 9.00
C ASP A 455 -31.72 10.93 9.36
N LEU A 456 -31.43 11.62 10.46
CA LEU A 456 -30.08 11.79 10.98
C LEU A 456 -29.47 10.46 11.45
N ASP A 457 -30.29 9.47 11.83
CA ASP A 457 -29.79 8.15 12.26
C ASP A 457 -29.06 7.44 11.10
N VAL A 458 -29.54 7.62 9.87
CA VAL A 458 -28.91 7.07 8.66
C VAL A 458 -27.61 7.80 8.34
N ILE A 459 -27.62 9.14 8.39
CA ILE A 459 -26.42 9.95 8.15
C ILE A 459 -25.32 9.62 9.16
N VAL A 460 -25.65 9.63 10.45
CA VAL A 460 -24.68 9.31 11.51
C VAL A 460 -24.15 7.89 11.37
N LYS A 461 -24.98 6.93 10.96
CA LYS A 461 -24.53 5.56 10.66
C LYS A 461 -23.52 5.53 9.52
N GLY A 462 -23.78 6.28 8.44
CA GLY A 462 -22.85 6.44 7.31
C GLY A 462 -21.50 6.99 7.77
N LEU A 463 -21.52 8.16 8.40
CA LEU A 463 -20.33 8.83 8.95
C LEU A 463 -19.57 7.95 9.95
N CYS A 464 -20.26 7.19 10.80
CA CYS A 464 -19.62 6.32 11.78
C CYS A 464 -19.00 5.06 11.15
N LYS A 465 -19.53 4.58 10.01
CA LYS A 465 -19.08 3.35 9.33
C LYS A 465 -17.88 3.56 8.40
N THR A 466 -17.60 4.77 7.94
CA THR A 466 -16.47 5.10 7.06
C THR A 466 -15.13 4.99 7.83
N ASN A 467 -14.80 3.76 8.25
CA ASN A 467 -13.60 3.43 9.02
C ASN A 467 -12.33 3.30 8.17
N VAL A 468 -12.42 3.50 6.86
CA VAL A 468 -11.31 3.21 5.95
C VAL A 468 -11.32 4.24 4.83
N VAL A 469 -10.45 5.23 4.94
CA VAL A 469 -9.86 5.80 3.71
C VAL A 469 -9.02 4.64 3.17
N ARG A 470 -9.54 3.93 2.17
CA ARG A 470 -8.70 3.05 1.35
C ARG A 470 -7.91 4.01 0.48
N ASP A 471 -6.78 4.45 0.99
CA ASP A 471 -5.78 5.05 0.14
C ASP A 471 -5.33 3.95 -0.84
N LEU A 472 -5.84 4.02 -2.07
CA LEU A 472 -5.44 3.12 -3.15
C LEU A 472 -4.05 3.48 -3.70
N SER A 473 -3.33 4.42 -3.09
CA SER A 473 -2.00 4.83 -3.55
C SER A 473 -0.84 4.39 -2.65
N ASN A 474 -1.03 3.89 -1.42
CA ASN A 474 0.10 3.43 -0.59
C ASN A 474 -0.27 2.35 0.42
N SER A 475 0.36 1.17 0.28
CA SER A 475 0.51 0.24 1.41
C SER A 475 1.33 0.94 2.50
N TYR A 476 0.81 1.00 3.73
CA TYR A 476 1.36 1.71 4.91
C TYR A 476 1.01 3.20 5.04
N GLY A 477 -0.29 3.52 5.09
CA GLY A 477 -0.80 4.82 5.53
C GLY A 477 -1.57 4.72 6.85
N HIS A 478 -1.12 5.43 7.90
CA HIS A 478 -1.87 5.56 9.15
C HIS A 478 -3.21 6.28 8.92
N ILE A 479 -4.31 5.63 9.32
CA ILE A 479 -5.68 6.15 9.24
C ILE A 479 -5.85 7.24 10.31
N THR A 480 -5.68 8.51 9.95
CA THR A 480 -6.19 9.62 10.76
C THR A 480 -7.58 9.97 10.26
N LYS A 481 -8.60 9.60 11.05
CA LYS A 481 -9.98 10.08 10.84
C LYS A 481 -9.99 11.59 11.05
N ASP A 482 -10.44 12.36 10.07
CA ASP A 482 -10.60 13.82 10.20
C ASP A 482 -11.96 14.14 10.86
N PRO A 483 -11.99 14.67 12.10
CA PRO A 483 -13.23 15.05 12.77
C PRO A 483 -13.95 16.24 12.10
N LEU A 484 -13.22 17.11 11.40
CA LEU A 484 -13.80 18.31 10.78
C LEU A 484 -14.68 17.92 9.58
N ARG A 485 -14.27 16.92 8.80
CA ARG A 485 -15.03 16.36 7.68
C ARG A 485 -16.47 16.00 8.06
N ASP A 486 -16.64 15.25 9.14
CA ASP A 486 -17.95 14.70 9.48
C ASP A 486 -18.87 15.73 10.13
N THR A 487 -18.30 16.65 10.92
CA THR A 487 -19.07 17.78 11.45
C THR A 487 -19.52 18.74 10.34
N ASN A 488 -18.74 18.91 9.26
CA ASN A 488 -19.16 19.71 8.10
C ASN A 488 -20.37 19.10 7.38
N VAL A 489 -20.43 17.78 7.24
CA VAL A 489 -21.60 17.08 6.67
C VAL A 489 -22.85 17.27 7.55
N LEU A 490 -22.70 17.13 8.87
CA LEU A 490 -23.80 17.35 9.81
C LEU A 490 -24.28 18.81 9.79
N ASN A 491 -23.35 19.76 9.75
CA ASN A 491 -23.64 21.19 9.62
C ASN A 491 -24.33 21.51 8.30
N PHE A 492 -23.92 20.88 7.20
CA PHE A 492 -24.58 21.03 5.90
C PHE A 492 -26.06 20.67 6.01
N TRP A 493 -26.38 19.46 6.49
CA TRP A 493 -27.77 19.00 6.62
C TRP A 493 -28.59 19.86 7.57
N LYS A 494 -28.01 20.30 8.68
CA LYS A 494 -28.63 21.27 9.60
C LYS A 494 -28.99 22.58 8.88
N ASN A 495 -28.06 23.12 8.10
CA ASN A 495 -28.22 24.41 7.43
C ASN A 495 -29.18 24.36 6.24
N THR A 496 -29.61 23.16 5.79
CA THR A 496 -30.63 23.04 4.73
C THR A 496 -32.02 23.56 5.13
N GLY A 497 -32.30 23.67 6.44
CA GLY A 497 -33.63 24.00 6.96
C GLY A 497 -34.63 22.83 6.97
N LEU A 498 -34.21 21.64 6.53
CA LEU A 498 -35.03 20.43 6.55
C LEU A 498 -35.25 19.94 7.99
N LYS A 499 -36.41 19.32 8.25
CA LYS A 499 -36.72 18.76 9.57
C LYS A 499 -35.82 17.54 9.84
N LEU A 500 -34.96 17.65 10.85
CA LEU A 500 -34.09 16.55 11.28
C LEU A 500 -34.82 15.61 12.24
N LYS A 501 -34.98 14.33 11.84
CA LYS A 501 -35.44 13.23 12.68
C LYS A 501 -34.24 12.46 13.22
N TYR A 502 -34.25 12.15 14.51
CA TYR A 502 -33.18 11.39 15.15
C TYR A 502 -33.68 10.66 16.41
N THR A 503 -33.08 9.52 16.72
CA THR A 503 -33.42 8.70 17.90
C THR A 503 -32.23 8.51 18.84
N SER A 504 -32.31 7.54 19.76
CA SER A 504 -31.18 7.11 20.57
C SER A 504 -30.01 6.58 19.72
N PHE A 505 -30.33 6.14 18.50
CA PHE A 505 -29.42 5.42 17.63
C PHE A 505 -28.21 6.24 17.21
N CYS A 506 -28.36 7.54 16.94
CA CYS A 506 -27.20 8.43 16.69
C CYS A 506 -26.14 8.33 17.80
N TYR A 507 -26.56 8.31 19.06
CA TYR A 507 -25.65 8.22 20.21
C TYR A 507 -25.03 6.85 20.33
N ASP A 508 -25.82 5.81 20.08
CA ASP A 508 -25.38 4.42 20.12
C ASP A 508 -24.31 4.19 19.04
N CYS A 509 -24.54 4.62 17.79
CA CYS A 509 -23.59 4.51 16.69
C CYS A 509 -22.30 5.30 16.90
N ALA A 510 -22.41 6.56 17.36
CA ALA A 510 -21.23 7.38 17.64
C ALA A 510 -20.38 6.77 18.77
N SER A 511 -21.03 6.24 19.80
CA SER A 511 -20.35 5.57 20.92
C SER A 511 -19.72 4.24 20.50
N GLU A 512 -20.40 3.48 19.64
CA GLU A 512 -19.94 2.20 19.09
C GLU A 512 -18.67 2.36 18.24
N ASN A 513 -18.52 3.47 17.51
CA ASN A 513 -17.44 3.71 16.55
C ASN A 513 -16.36 4.70 17.04
N GLY A 514 -16.45 5.14 18.30
CA GLY A 514 -15.42 5.99 18.93
C GLY A 514 -15.48 7.46 18.53
N ARG A 515 -16.64 7.96 18.10
CA ARG A 515 -16.86 9.27 17.46
C ARG A 515 -17.22 10.35 18.48
N VAL A 516 -16.21 10.87 19.17
CA VAL A 516 -16.36 11.96 20.16
C VAL A 516 -16.83 13.27 19.51
N ASP A 517 -16.36 13.54 18.31
CA ASP A 517 -16.75 14.68 17.48
C ASP A 517 -18.24 14.72 17.16
N VAL A 518 -18.80 13.59 16.73
CA VAL A 518 -20.24 13.46 16.48
C VAL A 518 -21.04 13.56 17.78
N LEU A 519 -20.55 12.99 18.88
CA LEU A 519 -21.19 13.11 20.20
C LEU A 519 -21.21 14.56 20.70
N GLU A 520 -20.10 15.29 20.53
CA GLU A 520 -19.98 16.71 20.88
C GLU A 520 -20.90 17.57 20.01
N TRP A 521 -20.96 17.30 18.71
CA TRP A 521 -21.89 17.98 17.80
C TRP A 521 -23.35 17.76 18.22
N LEU A 522 -23.77 16.51 18.44
CA LEU A 522 -25.14 16.19 18.89
C LEU A 522 -25.49 16.86 20.23
N LYS A 523 -24.51 16.99 21.13
CA LYS A 523 -24.67 17.65 22.44
C LYS A 523 -24.97 19.13 22.28
N ASN A 524 -24.15 19.81 21.48
CA ASN A 524 -24.23 21.26 21.29
C ASN A 524 -25.51 21.66 20.55
N GLU A 525 -25.98 20.81 19.63
CA GLU A 525 -27.13 21.13 18.78
C GLU A 525 -28.49 20.82 19.42
N PHE A 526 -28.65 19.63 20.00
CA PHE A 526 -29.99 19.17 20.38
C PHE A 526 -30.27 19.20 21.87
N GLY A 527 -29.23 19.10 22.72
CA GLY A 527 -29.42 18.80 24.13
C GLY A 527 -30.11 17.44 24.38
N PHE A 528 -29.74 16.74 25.44
CA PHE A 528 -30.04 15.31 25.54
C PHE A 528 -31.28 14.91 26.34
N LYS A 529 -32.36 15.69 26.29
CA LYS A 529 -33.56 15.31 27.05
C LYS A 529 -34.21 14.05 26.42
N SER A 530 -34.11 12.95 27.17
CA SER A 530 -34.78 11.64 27.03
C SER A 530 -34.43 10.68 25.88
N LYS A 531 -33.41 10.94 25.04
CA LYS A 531 -33.14 10.05 23.89
C LYS A 531 -32.02 9.01 24.05
N TYR A 532 -31.00 9.18 24.89
CA TYR A 532 -29.94 8.16 25.03
C TYR A 532 -30.19 7.18 26.19
N THR A 533 -29.69 5.96 26.01
CA THR A 533 -29.82 4.83 26.95
C THR A 533 -28.45 4.34 27.44
N ASP A 534 -28.45 3.35 28.32
CA ASP A 534 -27.23 2.70 28.80
C ASP A 534 -26.45 1.94 27.72
N LYS A 535 -27.05 1.73 26.53
CA LYS A 535 -26.39 1.15 25.36
C LYS A 535 -25.15 1.93 24.93
N THR A 536 -25.18 3.25 24.98
CA THR A 536 -24.05 4.12 24.58
C THR A 536 -22.73 3.74 25.29
N ILE A 537 -22.75 3.68 26.62
CA ILE A 537 -21.59 3.31 27.44
C ILE A 537 -21.24 1.81 27.29
N ASN A 538 -22.25 0.94 27.14
CA ASN A 538 -22.04 -0.48 26.90
C ASN A 538 -21.27 -0.72 25.59
N LEU A 539 -21.66 -0.05 24.49
CA LEU A 539 -21.04 -0.18 23.16
C LEU A 539 -19.63 0.41 23.13
N ALA A 540 -19.41 1.58 23.74
CA ALA A 540 -18.07 2.16 23.89
C ALA A 540 -17.12 1.23 24.66
N SER A 541 -17.62 0.59 25.73
CA SER A 541 -16.86 -0.39 26.53
C SER A 541 -16.55 -1.66 25.74
N GLN A 542 -17.49 -2.12 24.92
CA GLN A 542 -17.32 -3.29 24.06
C GLN A 542 -16.25 -3.08 22.98
N ASN A 543 -16.19 -1.88 22.39
CA ASN A 543 -15.31 -1.57 21.25
C ASN A 543 -14.02 -0.82 21.61
N LYS A 544 -13.63 -0.81 22.90
CA LYS A 544 -12.35 -0.26 23.38
C LYS A 544 -12.22 1.28 23.25
N HIS A 545 -13.32 2.00 23.20
CA HIS A 545 -13.32 3.46 23.00
C HIS A 545 -13.25 4.23 24.32
N ILE A 546 -12.06 4.21 24.95
CA ILE A 546 -11.81 4.92 26.22
C ILE A 546 -12.03 6.43 26.09
N ASN A 547 -11.68 7.01 24.94
CA ASN A 547 -11.93 8.43 24.64
C ASN A 547 -13.42 8.80 24.72
N VAL A 548 -14.31 7.93 24.24
CA VAL A 548 -15.76 8.11 24.35
C VAL A 548 -16.24 7.93 25.78
N LEU A 549 -15.71 6.95 26.52
CA LEU A 549 -16.04 6.75 27.93
C LEU A 549 -15.67 7.98 28.78
N GLU A 550 -14.48 8.53 28.53
CA GLU A 550 -14.00 9.75 29.17
C GLU A 550 -14.85 10.97 28.79
N TRP A 551 -15.24 11.07 27.51
CA TRP A 551 -16.17 12.11 27.07
C TRP A 551 -17.52 12.02 27.79
N TRP A 552 -18.13 10.83 27.87
CA TRP A 552 -19.39 10.64 28.59
C TRP A 552 -19.26 11.05 30.06
N LYS A 553 -18.16 10.66 30.73
CA LYS A 553 -17.88 11.04 32.12
C LYS A 553 -17.78 12.56 32.31
N ASN A 554 -17.13 13.27 31.38
CA ASN A 554 -16.87 14.70 31.49
C ASN A 554 -17.93 15.57 30.79
N SER A 555 -18.90 14.96 30.11
CA SER A 555 -19.93 15.65 29.32
C SER A 555 -20.89 16.51 30.16
N GLY A 556 -20.94 16.30 31.48
CA GLY A 556 -21.92 16.90 32.39
C GLY A 556 -23.29 16.21 32.37
N LEU A 557 -23.40 15.05 31.72
CA LEU A 557 -24.67 14.34 31.52
C LEU A 557 -24.89 13.23 32.55
N PRO A 558 -26.16 12.89 32.86
CA PRO A 558 -26.46 11.71 33.65
C PRO A 558 -25.88 10.42 33.06
N LEU A 559 -24.88 9.84 33.73
CA LEU A 559 -24.27 8.59 33.31
C LEU A 559 -25.24 7.41 33.48
N LYS A 560 -25.72 6.88 32.35
CA LYS A 560 -26.54 5.67 32.30
C LYS A 560 -25.68 4.49 31.88
N TYR A 561 -25.44 3.55 32.79
CA TYR A 561 -24.73 2.31 32.50
C TYR A 561 -25.25 1.16 33.38
N SER A 562 -25.22 -0.05 32.82
CA SER A 562 -25.60 -1.30 33.50
C SER A 562 -24.39 -2.21 33.69
N ASP A 563 -24.59 -3.36 34.34
CA ASP A 563 -23.57 -4.39 34.51
C ASP A 563 -23.02 -4.92 33.17
N LYS A 564 -23.80 -4.75 32.09
CA LYS A 564 -23.41 -5.07 30.72
C LYS A 564 -22.11 -4.39 30.30
N ALA A 565 -21.87 -3.12 30.63
CA ALA A 565 -20.66 -2.40 30.20
C ALA A 565 -19.37 -3.11 30.63
N PHE A 566 -19.32 -3.53 31.89
CA PHE A 566 -18.18 -4.24 32.45
C PHE A 566 -18.12 -5.69 31.94
N ASN A 567 -19.26 -6.37 31.88
CA ASN A 567 -19.35 -7.75 31.40
C ASN A 567 -18.89 -7.91 29.94
N VAL A 568 -19.29 -6.99 29.04
CA VAL A 568 -18.91 -7.07 27.62
C VAL A 568 -17.44 -6.74 27.40
N ALA A 569 -16.89 -5.75 28.11
CA ALA A 569 -15.46 -5.43 28.08
C ALA A 569 -14.62 -6.63 28.56
N THR A 570 -15.08 -7.30 29.62
CA THR A 570 -14.49 -8.55 30.13
C THR A 570 -14.54 -9.65 29.07
N SER A 571 -15.70 -9.85 28.42
CA SER A 571 -15.89 -10.89 27.40
C SER A 571 -15.01 -10.70 26.16
N LYS A 572 -14.63 -9.46 25.84
CA LYS A 572 -13.81 -9.11 24.67
C LYS A 572 -12.31 -9.04 24.97
N GLY A 573 -11.91 -9.18 26.23
CA GLY A 573 -10.49 -9.08 26.60
C GLY A 573 -9.97 -7.66 26.69
N ASN A 574 -10.84 -6.67 26.90
CA ASN A 574 -10.50 -5.25 26.83
C ASN A 574 -9.91 -4.76 28.15
N VAL A 575 -8.72 -5.23 28.52
CA VAL A 575 -8.08 -4.92 29.82
C VAL A 575 -7.93 -3.42 30.06
N ASP A 576 -7.59 -2.63 29.04
CA ASP A 576 -7.45 -1.17 29.18
C ASP A 576 -8.77 -0.47 29.55
N VAL A 577 -9.90 -0.98 29.05
CA VAL A 577 -11.23 -0.49 29.41
C VAL A 577 -11.59 -0.91 30.84
N LEU A 578 -11.25 -2.13 31.25
CA LEU A 578 -11.46 -2.59 32.64
C LEU A 578 -10.66 -1.74 33.63
N GLU A 579 -9.41 -1.43 33.29
CA GLU A 579 -8.55 -0.53 34.06
C GLU A 579 -9.14 0.88 34.12
N TRP A 580 -9.69 1.39 33.01
CA TRP A 580 -10.40 2.68 33.01
C TRP A 580 -11.61 2.65 33.93
N TRP A 581 -12.43 1.59 33.90
CA TRP A 581 -13.58 1.44 34.80
C TRP A 581 -13.18 1.52 36.28
N VAL A 582 -12.13 0.81 36.67
CA VAL A 582 -11.60 0.84 38.05
C VAL A 582 -11.10 2.24 38.43
N LYS A 583 -10.34 2.90 37.53
CA LYS A 583 -9.79 4.24 37.78
C LYS A 583 -10.81 5.37 37.69
N SER A 584 -11.93 5.14 37.02
CA SER A 584 -12.93 6.16 36.74
C SER A 584 -13.58 6.72 38.01
N GLY A 585 -13.58 5.94 39.11
CA GLY A 585 -14.31 6.24 40.35
C GLY A 585 -15.82 5.97 40.25
N LEU A 586 -16.30 5.44 39.13
CA LEU A 586 -17.70 5.05 38.95
C LEU A 586 -18.01 3.74 39.70
N LYS A 587 -19.23 3.61 40.22
CA LYS A 587 -19.68 2.37 40.88
C LYS A 587 -19.63 1.21 39.88
N LEU A 588 -18.73 0.26 40.12
CA LEU A 588 -18.62 -0.93 39.28
C LEU A 588 -19.91 -1.76 39.39
N LYS A 589 -20.61 -1.91 38.26
CA LYS A 589 -21.72 -2.85 38.10
C LYS A 589 -21.20 -4.03 37.29
N TYR A 590 -21.27 -5.23 37.84
CA TYR A 590 -20.89 -6.47 37.16
C TYR A 590 -21.76 -7.60 37.68
N SER A 591 -21.86 -8.69 36.91
CA SER A 591 -22.52 -9.92 37.33
C SER A 591 -21.61 -11.12 37.14
N ASP A 592 -21.97 -12.27 37.71
CA ASP A 592 -21.20 -13.53 37.61
C ASP A 592 -20.90 -13.94 36.16
N LYS A 593 -21.66 -13.40 35.20
CA LYS A 593 -21.44 -13.52 33.77
C LYS A 593 -20.06 -13.02 33.32
N ALA A 594 -19.48 -12.01 33.95
CA ALA A 594 -18.15 -11.50 33.59
C ALA A 594 -17.07 -12.58 33.65
N LEU A 595 -17.00 -13.29 34.79
CA LEU A 595 -16.04 -14.37 35.00
C LEU A 595 -16.35 -15.59 34.12
N GLN A 596 -17.63 -15.91 33.92
CA GLN A 596 -18.04 -16.97 33.00
C GLN A 596 -17.60 -16.67 31.55
N TYR A 597 -17.74 -15.42 31.08
CA TYR A 597 -17.28 -15.03 29.75
C TYR A 597 -15.76 -15.05 29.61
N ALA A 598 -15.02 -14.60 30.63
CA ALA A 598 -13.56 -14.70 30.64
C ALA A 598 -13.08 -16.16 30.55
N ARG A 599 -13.76 -17.08 31.29
CA ARG A 599 -13.51 -18.54 31.24
C ARG A 599 -13.82 -19.12 29.87
N ARG A 600 -15.00 -18.82 29.32
CA ARG A 600 -15.43 -19.33 28.00
C ARG A 600 -14.49 -18.90 26.87
N ASN A 601 -14.00 -17.66 26.92
CA ASN A 601 -13.16 -17.09 25.85
C ASN A 601 -11.65 -17.27 26.12
N LYS A 602 -11.24 -18.02 27.15
CA LYS A 602 -9.85 -18.32 27.51
C LYS A 602 -8.94 -17.08 27.59
N LEU A 603 -9.45 -15.99 28.16
CA LEU A 603 -8.77 -14.69 28.15
C LEU A 603 -7.75 -14.55 29.30
N GLU A 604 -6.56 -15.14 29.14
CA GLU A 604 -5.52 -15.17 30.17
C GLU A 604 -5.13 -13.79 30.72
N ARG A 605 -5.08 -12.77 29.85
CA ARG A 605 -4.80 -11.37 30.26
C ARG A 605 -5.85 -10.81 31.22
N VAL A 606 -7.12 -11.19 31.03
CA VAL A 606 -8.22 -10.74 31.89
C VAL A 606 -8.14 -11.46 33.24
N PHE A 607 -7.77 -12.74 33.28
CA PHE A 607 -7.57 -13.47 34.55
C PHE A 607 -6.45 -12.85 35.38
N LYS A 608 -5.28 -12.61 34.78
CA LYS A 608 -4.16 -11.91 35.44
C LYS A 608 -4.57 -10.52 35.95
N TRP A 609 -5.43 -9.83 35.19
CA TRP A 609 -5.96 -8.54 35.61
C TRP A 609 -6.92 -8.65 36.80
N PHE A 610 -7.82 -9.64 36.83
CA PHE A 610 -8.70 -9.89 37.98
C PHE A 610 -7.90 -10.29 39.24
N GLU A 611 -6.89 -11.15 39.11
CA GLU A 611 -6.01 -11.54 40.23
C GLU A 611 -5.28 -10.33 40.82
N LYS A 612 -4.77 -9.44 39.96
CA LYS A 612 -4.12 -8.20 40.37
C LYS A 612 -5.08 -7.24 41.10
N ASN A 613 -6.36 -7.28 40.76
CA ASN A 613 -7.39 -6.39 41.31
C ASN A 613 -8.36 -7.12 42.27
N LYS A 614 -7.98 -8.28 42.82
CA LYS A 614 -8.85 -9.16 43.62
C LYS A 614 -9.52 -8.45 44.81
N ASP A 615 -8.81 -7.51 45.42
CA ASP A 615 -9.28 -6.74 46.58
C ASP A 615 -10.48 -5.85 46.23
N ILE A 616 -10.60 -5.42 44.97
CA ILE A 616 -11.70 -4.58 44.47
C ILE A 616 -12.98 -5.41 44.27
N PHE A 617 -12.83 -6.69 43.92
CA PHE A 617 -13.94 -7.57 43.54
C PHE A 617 -14.33 -8.58 44.64
N GLY A 618 -13.62 -8.58 45.77
CA GLY A 618 -13.86 -9.53 46.87
C GLY A 618 -13.63 -10.98 46.48
N LEU A 619 -12.80 -11.23 45.47
CA LEU A 619 -12.48 -12.57 44.99
C LEU A 619 -11.42 -13.19 45.92
N LYS A 620 -11.76 -14.31 46.57
CA LYS A 620 -10.84 -15.08 47.41
C LYS A 620 -9.88 -15.91 46.58
#